data_AF-A0A350APG9-F1
#
_entry.id   AF-A0A350APG9-F1
#
_cell.length_a   1.000
_cell.length_b   1.000
_cell.length_c   1.000
_cell.angle_alpha   90.00
_cell.angle_beta   90.00
_cell.angle_gamma   90.00
#
_symmetry.space_group_name_H-M   'P 1'
#
loop_
_entity.id
_entity.type
_entity.pdbx_description
1 polymer ?
#
loop_
_entity_poly.entity_id
_entity_poly.type
_entity_poly.pdbx_seq_one_letter_code
_entity_poly.pdbx_strand_id
1 'polypeptide(L)'
;MANETQIKIKVRVDGIRKSKPAPTPVLVPAKKIAVEEAVFQEKVAQEESQTPKPKIAIVSLTSCEGCQFALLDLGERFLDLTNQVELVDFRLLEDEEDPGTELDVVFVEGNPMTDENEKTLLEARKRSKLLVALGNCAAMGGIPEIKNYQEGKNTIKHVYKYIQGIDNKEVKEIDNYVKVDFVFPGCPITAEEFLNYVPLLLAGKIPNIPDNPVCVECKKKGNRCLLLDKKPCFGPMILGGCDAVCPSARMGCQGCRGLRPTGNVKAMRMALKQFMTDEEFENATEIYGLRDDIEEKEKKS
;
A
#
# COMPACT_ATOMS: atom_id res chain seq x y z
N MET A 1 8.70 -0.46 66.09
CA MET A 1 7.85 0.63 66.59
C MET A 1 6.88 1.00 65.49
N ALA A 2 5.58 0.96 65.80
CA ALA A 2 4.47 1.67 65.16
C ALA A 2 4.23 1.46 63.64
N ASN A 3 3.01 1.39 63.13
CA ASN A 3 1.69 1.12 63.67
C ASN A 3 0.82 0.94 62.41
N GLU A 4 -0.15 0.03 62.46
CA GLU A 4 -1.18 -0.09 61.44
C GLU A 4 -2.01 1.21 61.36
N THR A 5 -2.48 1.56 60.17
CA THR A 5 -3.66 2.42 60.06
C THR A 5 -4.52 1.92 58.91
N GLN A 6 -5.52 1.11 59.28
CA GLN A 6 -6.67 0.77 58.47
C GLN A 6 -7.63 1.98 58.43
N ILE A 7 -8.10 2.34 57.23
CA ILE A 7 -9.31 3.15 57.08
C ILE A 7 -10.39 2.25 56.46
N LYS A 8 -11.39 1.93 57.27
CA LYS A 8 -12.62 1.22 56.91
C LYS A 8 -13.60 2.20 56.29
N ILE A 9 -14.08 1.92 55.08
CA ILE A 9 -15.30 2.53 54.53
C ILE A 9 -16.41 1.48 54.59
N LYS A 10 -17.42 1.74 55.44
CA LYS A 10 -18.68 0.98 55.52
C LYS A 10 -19.58 1.42 54.37
N VAL A 11 -20.04 0.47 53.55
CA VAL A 11 -21.32 0.61 52.83
C VAL A 11 -22.26 -0.45 53.37
N ARG A 12 -23.40 0.04 53.88
CA ARG A 12 -24.49 -0.69 54.51
C ARG A 12 -25.42 -1.17 53.38
N VAL A 13 -25.59 -2.48 53.24
CA VAL A 13 -26.57 -3.07 52.32
C VAL A 13 -27.65 -3.72 53.18
N ASP A 14 -28.73 -2.98 53.44
CA ASP A 14 -29.93 -3.51 54.07
C ASP A 14 -30.81 -4.17 52.99
N GLY A 15 -31.17 -5.45 53.19
CA GLY A 15 -32.31 -6.08 52.50
C GLY A 15 -32.06 -7.39 51.73
N ILE A 16 -31.64 -8.48 52.38
CA ILE A 16 -31.66 -9.83 51.79
C ILE A 16 -33.03 -10.49 52.03
N ARG A 17 -33.83 -10.68 50.98
CA ARG A 17 -34.89 -11.71 50.92
C ARG A 17 -34.28 -13.02 50.45
N LYS A 18 -34.55 -14.10 51.18
CA LYS A 18 -34.05 -15.47 50.97
C LYS A 18 -34.41 -16.00 49.56
N SER A 19 -33.42 -16.44 48.79
CA SER A 19 -33.59 -17.29 47.60
C SER A 19 -33.15 -18.73 47.89
N LYS A 20 -33.80 -19.69 47.20
CA LYS A 20 -33.67 -21.16 47.34
C LYS A 20 -32.22 -21.67 47.24
N PRO A 21 -31.90 -22.84 47.83
CA PRO A 21 -30.59 -23.46 47.65
C PRO A 21 -30.31 -23.74 46.17
N ALA A 22 -29.09 -23.42 45.74
CA ALA A 22 -28.60 -23.69 44.38
C ALA A 22 -28.60 -25.20 44.11
N PRO A 23 -28.91 -25.64 42.87
CA PRO A 23 -28.76 -27.03 42.49
C PRO A 23 -27.28 -27.43 42.55
N THR A 24 -27.02 -28.63 43.08
CA THR A 24 -25.70 -29.24 43.12
C THR A 24 -25.12 -29.32 41.70
N PRO A 25 -23.87 -28.91 41.47
CA PRO A 25 -23.27 -28.98 40.13
C PRO A 25 -23.20 -30.44 39.68
N VAL A 26 -23.89 -30.75 38.59
CA VAL A 26 -23.73 -32.02 37.88
C VAL A 26 -22.35 -31.97 37.23
N LEU A 27 -21.39 -32.69 37.80
CA LEU A 27 -20.08 -32.89 37.22
C LEU A 27 -20.24 -33.62 35.88
N VAL A 28 -20.13 -32.88 34.78
CA VAL A 28 -19.99 -33.45 33.44
C VAL A 28 -18.58 -34.05 33.36
N PRO A 29 -18.41 -35.33 32.97
CA PRO A 29 -17.10 -35.95 32.91
C PRO A 29 -16.18 -35.17 31.97
N ALA A 30 -14.92 -34.92 32.36
CA ALA A 30 -13.92 -34.17 31.57
C ALA A 30 -13.75 -34.68 30.13
N LYS A 31 -14.03 -35.96 29.89
CA LYS A 31 -14.05 -36.59 28.55
C LYS A 31 -15.13 -36.02 27.61
N LYS A 32 -16.27 -35.53 28.12
CA LYS A 32 -17.33 -34.94 27.30
C LYS A 32 -16.97 -33.53 26.83
N ILE A 33 -16.33 -32.74 27.69
CA ILE A 33 -15.87 -31.37 27.39
C ILE A 33 -14.78 -31.39 26.31
N ALA A 34 -13.79 -32.29 26.45
CA ALA A 34 -12.73 -32.45 25.45
C ALA A 34 -13.24 -32.92 24.08
N VAL A 35 -14.34 -33.69 24.04
CA VAL A 35 -14.96 -34.14 22.79
C VAL A 35 -15.81 -33.04 22.16
N GLU A 36 -16.51 -32.21 22.96
CA GLU A 36 -17.24 -31.04 22.44
C GLU A 36 -16.30 -29.94 21.93
N GLU A 37 -15.16 -29.71 22.59
CA GLU A 37 -14.12 -28.78 22.12
C GLU A 37 -13.43 -29.30 20.84
N ALA A 38 -13.12 -30.59 20.75
CA ALA A 38 -12.54 -31.19 19.55
C ALA A 38 -13.53 -31.16 18.36
N VAL A 39 -14.82 -31.44 18.60
CA VAL A 39 -15.87 -31.37 17.56
C VAL A 39 -16.15 -29.93 17.15
N PHE A 40 -16.02 -28.96 18.05
CA PHE A 40 -16.13 -27.54 17.73
C PHE A 40 -14.93 -27.06 16.89
N GLN A 41 -13.70 -27.47 17.24
CA GLN A 41 -12.51 -27.15 16.43
C GLN A 41 -12.52 -27.86 15.08
N GLU A 42 -13.00 -29.11 14.98
CA GLU A 42 -13.22 -29.78 13.70
C GLU A 42 -14.29 -29.06 12.85
N LYS A 43 -15.36 -28.54 13.46
CA LYS A 43 -16.38 -27.77 12.72
C LYS A 43 -15.88 -26.42 12.24
N VAL A 44 -15.09 -25.70 13.03
CA VAL A 44 -14.47 -24.44 12.63
C VAL A 44 -13.43 -24.67 11.51
N ALA A 45 -12.62 -25.73 11.62
CA ALA A 45 -11.68 -26.12 10.57
C ALA A 45 -12.38 -26.62 9.28
N GLN A 46 -13.57 -27.22 9.39
CA GLN A 46 -14.40 -27.64 8.25
C GLN A 46 -15.19 -26.49 7.62
N GLU A 47 -15.54 -25.43 8.37
CA GLU A 47 -16.15 -24.20 7.81
C GLU A 47 -15.11 -23.31 7.12
N GLU A 48 -13.88 -23.20 7.66
CA GLU A 48 -12.76 -22.52 6.99
C GLU A 48 -12.35 -23.21 5.67
N SER A 49 -12.63 -24.51 5.52
CA SER A 49 -12.30 -25.27 4.30
C SER A 49 -13.37 -25.21 3.19
N GLN A 50 -14.46 -24.46 3.35
CA GLN A 50 -15.58 -24.46 2.39
C GLN A 50 -15.78 -23.15 1.62
N THR A 51 -15.17 -22.03 2.02
CA THR A 51 -15.15 -20.83 1.18
C THR A 51 -14.04 -20.96 0.14
N PRO A 52 -14.34 -20.85 -1.17
CA PRO A 52 -13.29 -20.85 -2.18
C PRO A 52 -12.29 -19.73 -1.90
N LYS A 53 -10.99 -20.03 -2.05
CA LYS A 53 -9.93 -19.05 -1.84
C LYS A 53 -10.13 -17.87 -2.80
N PRO A 54 -9.93 -16.62 -2.36
CA PRO A 54 -9.98 -15.47 -3.25
C PRO A 54 -8.98 -15.63 -4.39
N LYS A 55 -9.40 -15.33 -5.62
CA LYS A 55 -8.55 -15.38 -6.81
C LYS A 55 -7.83 -14.05 -6.99
N ILE A 56 -6.50 -14.07 -7.04
CA ILE A 56 -5.71 -12.87 -7.28
C ILE A 56 -4.75 -13.03 -8.46
N ALA A 57 -4.39 -11.90 -9.07
CA ALA A 57 -3.29 -11.82 -10.01
C ALA A 57 -2.38 -10.63 -9.70
N ILE A 58 -1.09 -10.78 -9.96
CA ILE A 58 -0.08 -9.72 -9.88
C ILE A 58 0.51 -9.56 -11.29
N VAL A 59 0.07 -8.51 -11.98
CA VAL A 59 0.38 -8.27 -13.39
C VAL A 59 1.45 -7.19 -13.51
N SER A 60 2.50 -7.48 -14.28
CA SER A 60 3.53 -6.50 -14.62
C SER A 60 3.32 -5.98 -16.05
N LEU A 61 3.25 -4.65 -16.19
CA LEU A 61 3.37 -3.96 -17.47
C LEU A 61 4.84 -3.54 -17.68
N THR A 62 5.10 -2.38 -18.29
CA THR A 62 6.45 -1.83 -18.36
C THR A 62 6.86 -1.25 -17.00
N SER A 63 7.78 -1.92 -16.30
CA SER A 63 8.21 -1.57 -14.94
C SER A 63 9.65 -2.00 -14.66
N CYS A 64 10.14 -1.73 -13.45
CA CYS A 64 11.40 -2.28 -12.93
C CYS A 64 11.20 -3.50 -12.01
N GLU A 65 9.95 -3.96 -11.85
CA GLU A 65 9.53 -5.05 -10.95
C GLU A 65 9.81 -4.81 -9.45
N GLY A 66 10.27 -3.61 -9.08
CA GLY A 66 10.65 -3.31 -7.71
C GLY A 66 9.51 -3.49 -6.70
N CYS A 67 8.25 -3.31 -7.10
CA CYS A 67 7.11 -3.52 -6.20
C CYS A 67 6.88 -5.01 -5.94
N GLN A 68 6.97 -5.85 -6.98
CA GLN A 68 6.92 -7.31 -6.83
C GLN A 68 8.08 -7.84 -5.98
N PHE A 69 9.31 -7.33 -6.17
CA PHE A 69 10.43 -7.72 -5.31
C PHE A 69 10.23 -7.32 -3.85
N ALA A 70 9.62 -6.17 -3.57
CA ALA A 70 9.27 -5.79 -2.20
C ALA A 70 8.29 -6.79 -1.55
N LEU A 71 7.45 -7.48 -2.34
CA LEU A 71 6.60 -8.57 -1.85
C LEU A 71 7.41 -9.84 -1.58
N LEU A 72 8.29 -10.22 -2.50
CA LEU A 72 9.14 -11.41 -2.37
C LEU A 72 10.11 -11.31 -1.19
N ASP A 73 10.60 -10.10 -0.88
CA ASP A 73 11.48 -9.82 0.27
C ASP A 73 10.82 -10.12 1.63
N LEU A 74 9.50 -10.26 1.69
CA LEU A 74 8.78 -10.72 2.89
C LEU A 74 9.01 -12.21 3.20
N GLY A 75 9.53 -12.98 2.24
CA GLY A 75 9.84 -14.40 2.41
C GLY A 75 8.62 -15.23 2.86
N GLU A 76 8.78 -15.95 3.97
CA GLU A 76 7.74 -16.83 4.53
C GLU A 76 6.39 -16.13 4.72
N ARG A 77 6.39 -14.85 5.12
CA ARG A 77 5.16 -14.09 5.34
C ARG A 77 4.36 -13.87 4.06
N PHE A 78 5.05 -13.75 2.92
CA PHE A 78 4.36 -13.67 1.63
C PHE A 78 3.87 -15.05 1.19
N LEU A 79 4.63 -16.12 1.44
CA LEU A 79 4.18 -17.48 1.17
C LEU A 79 2.94 -17.86 2.00
N ASP A 80 2.86 -17.42 3.25
CA ASP A 80 1.68 -17.59 4.09
C ASP A 80 0.45 -16.87 3.53
N LEU A 81 0.65 -15.70 2.90
CA LEU A 81 -0.41 -14.99 2.19
C LEU A 81 -0.83 -15.74 0.93
N THR A 82 0.12 -16.21 0.11
CA THR A 82 -0.20 -16.97 -1.12
C THR A 82 -0.92 -18.27 -0.81
N ASN A 83 -0.67 -18.89 0.35
CA ASN A 83 -1.39 -20.07 0.81
C ASN A 83 -2.89 -19.80 1.10
N GLN A 84 -3.30 -18.55 1.32
CA GLN A 84 -4.68 -18.16 1.63
C GLN A 84 -5.47 -17.72 0.40
N VAL A 85 -4.81 -17.57 -0.75
CA VAL A 85 -5.42 -17.15 -2.01
C VAL A 85 -5.21 -18.21 -3.09
N GLU A 86 -5.97 -18.10 -4.18
CA GLU A 86 -5.64 -18.74 -5.44
C GLU A 86 -4.87 -17.71 -6.28
N LEU A 87 -3.57 -17.92 -6.43
CA LEU A 87 -2.72 -17.07 -7.27
C LEU A 87 -2.89 -17.51 -8.73
N VAL A 88 -3.69 -16.76 -9.49
CA VAL A 88 -4.06 -17.10 -10.88
C VAL A 88 -2.96 -16.72 -11.86
N ASP A 89 -2.31 -15.60 -11.64
CA ASP A 89 -1.21 -15.12 -12.48
C ASP A 89 -0.22 -14.32 -11.62
N PHE A 90 1.04 -14.74 -11.66
CA PHE A 90 2.19 -13.98 -11.18
C PHE A 90 3.45 -14.56 -11.81
N ARG A 91 3.93 -13.91 -12.88
CA ARG A 91 5.06 -14.36 -13.71
C ARG A 91 6.34 -14.76 -12.95
N LEU A 92 6.57 -14.25 -11.74
CA LEU A 92 7.76 -14.59 -10.95
C LEU A 92 7.62 -15.86 -10.10
N LEU A 93 6.40 -16.40 -9.93
CA LEU A 93 6.13 -17.60 -9.13
C LEU A 93 5.37 -18.70 -9.89
N GLU A 94 4.55 -18.33 -10.87
CA GLU A 94 3.74 -19.25 -11.66
C GLU A 94 4.32 -19.43 -13.07
N ASP A 95 4.35 -20.67 -13.55
CA ASP A 95 4.81 -21.03 -14.91
C ASP A 95 3.65 -21.24 -15.90
N GLU A 96 2.43 -21.42 -15.39
CA GLU A 96 1.24 -21.68 -16.21
C GLU A 96 0.70 -20.40 -16.85
N GLU A 97 0.15 -20.53 -18.06
CA GLU A 97 -0.50 -19.40 -18.72
C GLU A 97 -1.80 -19.03 -17.98
N ASP A 98 -2.05 -17.72 -17.86
CA ASP A 98 -3.29 -17.20 -17.25
C ASP A 98 -4.53 -17.77 -17.98
N PRO A 99 -5.37 -18.57 -17.29
CA PRO A 99 -6.53 -19.21 -17.90
C PRO A 99 -7.67 -18.23 -18.22
N GLY A 100 -7.50 -16.93 -17.93
CA GLY A 100 -8.49 -15.90 -18.21
C GLY A 100 -9.70 -15.95 -17.27
N THR A 101 -9.51 -16.46 -16.05
CA THR A 101 -10.57 -16.58 -15.06
C THR A 101 -10.89 -15.24 -14.38
N GLU A 102 -12.10 -15.12 -13.81
CA GLU A 102 -12.50 -13.96 -13.00
C GLU A 102 -11.64 -13.84 -11.74
N LEU A 103 -11.28 -12.60 -11.38
CA LEU A 103 -10.40 -12.25 -10.27
C LEU A 103 -11.16 -11.44 -9.21
N ASP A 104 -10.91 -11.76 -7.95
CA ASP A 104 -11.40 -10.94 -6.84
C ASP A 104 -10.58 -9.65 -6.71
N VAL A 105 -9.26 -9.75 -6.83
CA VAL A 105 -8.34 -8.60 -6.79
C VAL A 105 -7.22 -8.79 -7.82
N VAL A 106 -6.97 -7.78 -8.64
CA VAL A 106 -5.76 -7.71 -9.48
C VAL A 106 -4.86 -6.57 -9.02
N PHE A 107 -3.58 -6.86 -8.86
CA PHE A 107 -2.54 -5.87 -8.59
C PHE A 107 -1.78 -5.60 -9.88
N VAL A 108 -1.71 -4.35 -10.32
CA VAL A 108 -1.05 -3.97 -11.57
C VAL A 108 0.13 -3.06 -11.29
N GLU A 109 1.32 -3.48 -11.69
CA GLU A 109 2.56 -2.69 -11.62
C GLU A 109 2.95 -2.15 -13.01
N GLY A 110 3.44 -0.92 -13.06
CA GLY A 110 4.04 -0.33 -14.27
C GLY A 110 3.07 0.39 -15.19
N ASN A 111 3.58 0.81 -16.34
CA ASN A 111 2.88 1.63 -17.33
C ASN A 111 2.53 0.85 -18.59
N PRO A 112 1.38 1.15 -19.23
CA PRO A 112 0.98 0.54 -20.49
C PRO A 112 1.70 1.19 -21.69
N MET A 113 2.96 0.82 -21.94
CA MET A 113 3.80 1.45 -22.97
C MET A 113 3.63 0.84 -24.37
N THR A 114 3.00 -0.33 -24.48
CA THR A 114 2.75 -1.04 -25.75
C THR A 114 1.27 -1.38 -25.90
N ASP A 115 0.81 -1.63 -27.13
CA ASP A 115 -0.56 -2.11 -27.37
C ASP A 115 -0.87 -3.41 -26.60
N GLU A 116 0.13 -4.26 -26.40
CA GLU A 116 0.02 -5.48 -25.61
C GLU A 116 -0.16 -5.18 -24.12
N ASN A 117 0.57 -4.20 -23.57
CA ASN A 117 0.36 -3.78 -22.18
C ASN A 117 -1.03 -3.16 -21.99
N GLU A 118 -1.49 -2.33 -22.93
CA GLU A 118 -2.85 -1.76 -22.91
C GLU A 118 -3.91 -2.86 -22.94
N LYS A 119 -3.77 -3.84 -23.85
CA LYS A 119 -4.67 -5.00 -23.92
C LYS A 119 -4.67 -5.80 -22.62
N THR A 120 -3.50 -6.05 -22.05
CA THR A 120 -3.33 -6.77 -20.78
C THR A 120 -4.07 -6.05 -19.65
N LEU A 121 -3.89 -4.73 -19.54
CA LEU A 121 -4.57 -3.90 -18.54
C LEU A 121 -6.09 -3.91 -18.70
N LEU A 122 -6.58 -3.80 -19.94
CA LEU A 122 -8.01 -3.80 -20.24
C LEU A 122 -8.67 -5.14 -19.91
N GLU A 123 -8.05 -6.27 -20.28
CA GLU A 123 -8.57 -7.60 -19.93
C GLU A 123 -8.49 -7.85 -18.41
N ALA A 124 -7.40 -7.43 -17.75
CA ALA A 124 -7.28 -7.48 -16.29
C ALA A 124 -8.41 -6.70 -15.59
N ARG A 125 -8.73 -5.49 -16.04
CA ARG A 125 -9.86 -4.70 -15.51
C ARG A 125 -11.21 -5.38 -15.75
N LYS A 126 -11.41 -5.94 -16.94
CA LYS A 126 -12.69 -6.54 -17.36
C LYS A 126 -13.07 -7.74 -16.51
N ARG A 127 -12.08 -8.55 -16.11
CA ARG A 127 -12.28 -9.77 -15.30
C ARG A 127 -12.05 -9.58 -13.80
N SER A 128 -11.83 -8.35 -13.31
CA SER A 128 -11.52 -8.08 -11.90
C SER A 128 -12.61 -7.30 -11.18
N LYS A 129 -12.96 -7.76 -9.97
CA LYS A 129 -13.84 -7.00 -9.07
C LYS A 129 -13.13 -5.74 -8.56
N LEU A 130 -11.90 -5.90 -8.08
CA LEU A 130 -11.03 -4.80 -7.68
C LEU A 130 -9.75 -4.77 -8.52
N LEU A 131 -9.44 -3.61 -9.09
CA LEU A 131 -8.14 -3.34 -9.72
C LEU A 131 -7.34 -2.36 -8.87
N VAL A 132 -6.14 -2.77 -8.48
CA VAL A 132 -5.27 -2.05 -7.56
C VAL A 132 -3.99 -1.64 -8.29
N ALA A 133 -3.68 -0.34 -8.28
CA ALA A 133 -2.38 0.13 -8.74
C ALA A 133 -1.31 -0.22 -7.70
N LEU A 134 -0.31 -0.99 -8.12
CA LEU A 134 0.81 -1.43 -7.27
C LEU A 134 2.02 -0.54 -7.54
N GLY A 135 2.16 0.50 -6.72
CA GLY A 135 3.31 1.40 -6.75
C GLY A 135 3.16 2.63 -7.65
N ASN A 136 4.18 3.48 -7.55
CA ASN A 136 4.22 4.82 -8.12
C ASN A 136 4.17 4.83 -9.66
N CYS A 137 4.83 3.90 -10.35
CA CYS A 137 4.78 3.87 -11.81
C CYS A 137 3.34 3.72 -12.33
N ALA A 138 2.58 2.78 -11.76
CA ALA A 138 1.20 2.56 -12.16
C ALA A 138 0.28 3.74 -11.79
N ALA A 139 0.56 4.40 -10.67
CA ALA A 139 -0.32 5.40 -10.07
C ALA A 139 0.00 6.86 -10.45
N MET A 140 1.23 7.17 -10.86
CA MET A 140 1.73 8.52 -11.08
C MET A 140 2.85 8.55 -12.15
N GLY A 141 2.90 7.59 -13.06
CA GLY A 141 3.87 7.53 -14.17
C GLY A 141 5.29 7.09 -13.78
N GLY A 142 5.78 7.52 -12.62
CA GLY A 142 7.06 7.14 -12.02
C GLY A 142 8.30 7.58 -12.80
N ILE A 143 9.44 6.95 -12.52
CA ILE A 143 10.73 7.32 -13.13
C ILE A 143 10.69 7.35 -14.68
N PRO A 144 10.01 6.40 -15.38
CA PRO A 144 9.93 6.45 -16.83
C PRO A 144 9.27 7.73 -17.37
N GLU A 145 8.39 8.37 -16.59
CA GLU A 145 7.65 9.56 -17.00
C GLU A 145 8.51 10.82 -17.12
N ILE A 146 9.70 10.85 -16.52
CA ILE A 146 10.68 11.94 -16.70
C ILE A 146 10.84 12.29 -18.20
N LYS A 147 10.78 11.28 -19.07
CA LYS A 147 10.90 11.49 -20.51
C LYS A 147 9.80 12.39 -21.07
N ASN A 148 8.57 12.33 -20.54
CA ASN A 148 7.43 13.12 -21.02
C ASN A 148 7.66 14.62 -20.80
N TYR A 149 8.29 15.02 -19.69
CA TYR A 149 8.59 16.43 -19.37
C TYR A 149 9.79 16.99 -20.16
N GLN A 150 10.61 16.10 -20.71
CA GLN A 150 11.87 16.42 -21.37
C GLN A 150 11.74 16.30 -22.90
N GLU A 151 12.34 15.28 -23.51
CA GLU A 151 12.35 15.12 -24.97
C GLU A 151 11.13 14.34 -25.53
N GLY A 152 10.26 13.85 -24.64
CA GLY A 152 9.05 13.11 -24.95
C GLY A 152 9.33 11.87 -25.81
N LYS A 153 8.67 11.82 -26.97
CA LYS A 153 8.89 10.73 -27.94
C LYS A 153 10.30 10.70 -28.51
N ASN A 154 11.04 11.81 -28.46
CA ASN A 154 12.39 11.88 -29.03
C ASN A 154 13.47 11.23 -28.15
N THR A 155 13.19 10.94 -26.88
CA THR A 155 14.14 10.28 -25.96
C THR A 155 14.69 8.96 -26.51
N ILE A 156 13.92 8.29 -27.37
CA ILE A 156 14.29 7.04 -28.05
C ILE A 156 15.61 7.14 -28.84
N LYS A 157 16.00 8.35 -29.27
CA LYS A 157 17.25 8.61 -30.02
C LYS A 157 18.52 8.37 -29.17
N HIS A 158 18.41 8.38 -27.84
CA HIS A 158 19.52 8.06 -26.94
C HIS A 158 19.78 6.55 -26.82
N VAL A 159 18.81 5.71 -27.20
CA VAL A 159 18.89 4.25 -27.12
C VAL A 159 19.18 3.63 -28.48
N TYR A 160 18.46 4.08 -29.52
CA TYR A 160 18.54 3.50 -30.86
C TYR A 160 19.11 4.48 -31.87
N LYS A 161 20.07 4.00 -32.66
CA LYS A 161 20.64 4.74 -33.80
C LYS A 161 19.62 4.96 -34.93
N TYR A 162 18.71 4.02 -35.13
CA TYR A 162 17.65 4.04 -36.14
C TYR A 162 16.31 3.82 -35.44
N ILE A 163 15.37 4.74 -35.63
CA ILE A 163 14.12 4.82 -34.86
C ILE A 163 12.88 4.42 -35.69
N GLN A 164 13.07 4.13 -36.97
CA GLN A 164 11.98 3.80 -37.88
C GLN A 164 11.27 2.51 -37.43
N GLY A 165 9.95 2.60 -37.20
CA GLY A 165 9.12 1.47 -36.77
C GLY A 165 9.11 1.21 -35.26
N ILE A 166 9.80 2.01 -34.46
CA ILE A 166 9.73 1.93 -33.00
C ILE A 166 8.67 2.92 -32.50
N ASP A 167 7.60 2.40 -31.90
CA ASP A 167 6.63 3.25 -31.20
C ASP A 167 7.16 3.60 -29.80
N ASN A 168 7.21 4.89 -29.49
CA ASN A 168 7.60 5.41 -28.19
C ASN A 168 6.46 6.30 -27.69
N LYS A 169 5.45 5.66 -27.12
CA LYS A 169 4.27 6.32 -26.55
C LYS A 169 4.66 7.22 -25.38
N GLU A 170 3.81 8.19 -25.07
CA GLU A 170 3.93 8.92 -23.80
C GLU A 170 3.62 7.97 -22.65
N VAL A 171 4.34 8.14 -21.53
CA VAL A 171 3.98 7.43 -20.30
C VAL A 171 2.65 7.98 -19.83
N LYS A 172 1.78 7.10 -19.35
CA LYS A 172 0.52 7.44 -18.70
C LYS A 172 0.28 6.46 -17.56
N GLU A 173 -0.41 6.94 -16.54
CA GLU A 173 -0.90 6.14 -15.43
C GLU A 173 -2.00 5.19 -15.89
N ILE A 174 -2.20 4.11 -15.15
CA ILE A 174 -3.20 3.11 -15.54
C ILE A 174 -4.64 3.63 -15.42
N ASP A 175 -4.87 4.66 -14.60
CA ASP A 175 -6.20 5.26 -14.39
C ASP A 175 -6.68 6.10 -15.59
N ASN A 176 -5.79 6.45 -16.51
CA ASN A 176 -6.11 7.04 -17.81
C ASN A 176 -6.80 6.04 -18.75
N TYR A 177 -6.70 4.73 -18.47
CA TYR A 177 -7.21 3.65 -19.32
C TYR A 177 -8.37 2.90 -18.66
N VAL A 178 -8.27 2.67 -17.35
CA VAL A 178 -9.23 1.84 -16.60
C VAL A 178 -9.51 2.43 -15.23
N LYS A 179 -10.68 2.14 -14.66
CA LYS A 179 -10.97 2.50 -13.27
C LYS A 179 -10.02 1.76 -12.32
N VAL A 180 -9.31 2.52 -11.49
CA VAL A 180 -8.51 2.02 -10.36
C VAL A 180 -9.31 2.16 -9.08
N ASP A 181 -9.39 1.10 -8.28
CA ASP A 181 -10.16 1.07 -7.04
C ASP A 181 -9.33 1.41 -5.80
N PHE A 182 -8.03 1.11 -5.82
CA PHE A 182 -7.09 1.41 -4.74
C PHE A 182 -5.66 1.57 -5.26
N VAL A 183 -4.82 2.30 -4.53
CA VAL A 183 -3.42 2.53 -4.88
C VAL A 183 -2.54 2.17 -3.68
N PHE A 184 -1.53 1.34 -3.89
CA PHE A 184 -0.40 1.21 -2.97
C PHE A 184 0.67 2.25 -3.31
N PRO A 185 0.92 3.26 -2.46
CA PRO A 185 1.89 4.32 -2.77
C PRO A 185 3.34 3.87 -2.60
N GLY A 186 4.23 4.38 -3.43
CA GLY A 186 5.69 4.26 -3.26
C GLY A 186 6.43 3.68 -4.45
N CYS A 187 7.75 3.91 -4.48
CA CYS A 187 8.68 3.37 -5.46
C CYS A 187 9.90 2.74 -4.74
N PRO A 188 9.85 1.44 -4.39
CA PRO A 188 8.68 0.56 -4.45
C PRO A 188 7.69 0.81 -3.30
N ILE A 189 6.60 0.05 -3.29
CA ILE A 189 5.63 0.04 -2.19
C ILE A 189 6.27 -0.42 -0.86
N THR A 190 5.60 -0.15 0.25
CA THR A 190 6.03 -0.69 1.56
C THR A 190 5.41 -2.06 1.79
N ALA A 191 6.25 -3.09 1.93
CA ALA A 191 5.81 -4.48 2.07
C ALA A 191 4.88 -4.73 3.28
N GLU A 192 5.12 -4.03 4.39
CA GLU A 192 4.24 -4.08 5.57
C GLU A 192 2.84 -3.52 5.29
N GLU A 193 2.73 -2.44 4.50
CA GLU A 193 1.42 -1.92 4.11
C GLU A 193 0.66 -2.94 3.25
N PHE A 194 1.36 -3.66 2.36
CA PHE A 194 0.75 -4.72 1.57
C PHE A 194 0.14 -5.80 2.45
N LEU A 195 0.90 -6.37 3.40
CA LEU A 195 0.39 -7.39 4.32
C LEU A 195 -0.77 -6.91 5.19
N ASN A 196 -0.80 -5.63 5.55
CA ASN A 196 -1.88 -5.05 6.36
C ASN A 196 -3.16 -4.78 5.53
N TYR A 197 -3.02 -4.41 4.26
CA TYR A 197 -4.13 -3.94 3.44
C TYR A 197 -4.73 -5.01 2.54
N VAL A 198 -3.96 -6.00 2.10
CA VAL A 198 -4.47 -7.09 1.24
C VAL A 198 -5.63 -7.85 1.90
N PRO A 199 -5.60 -8.23 3.19
CA PRO A 199 -6.74 -8.91 3.82
C PRO A 199 -8.04 -8.10 3.75
N LEU A 200 -7.97 -6.77 3.81
CA LEU A 200 -9.15 -5.91 3.65
C LEU A 200 -9.65 -5.91 2.20
N LEU A 201 -8.73 -5.81 1.24
CA LEU A 201 -9.05 -5.86 -0.20
C LEU A 201 -9.68 -7.19 -0.60
N LEU A 202 -9.15 -8.32 -0.11
CA LEU A 202 -9.72 -9.66 -0.32
C LEU A 202 -11.13 -9.79 0.28
N ALA A 203 -11.41 -9.06 1.37
CA ALA A 203 -12.75 -8.97 1.96
C ALA A 203 -13.66 -7.94 1.25
N GLY A 204 -13.22 -7.36 0.12
CA GLY A 204 -13.97 -6.35 -0.65
C GLY A 204 -14.03 -4.97 -0.01
N LYS A 205 -13.16 -4.68 0.97
CA LYS A 205 -13.11 -3.40 1.68
C LYS A 205 -11.90 -2.58 1.22
N ILE A 206 -12.13 -1.31 0.89
CA ILE A 206 -11.05 -0.39 0.51
C ILE A 206 -10.34 0.11 1.78
N PRO A 207 -9.03 -0.13 1.94
CA PRO A 207 -8.25 0.38 3.06
C PRO A 207 -8.21 1.91 3.06
N ASN A 208 -8.20 2.50 4.26
CA ASN A 208 -7.99 3.94 4.42
C ASN A 208 -6.52 4.23 4.75
N ILE A 209 -5.81 4.91 3.86
CA ILE A 209 -4.43 5.33 4.12
C ILE A 209 -4.45 6.62 4.97
N PRO A 210 -3.83 6.62 6.16
CA PRO A 210 -3.78 7.82 6.99
C PRO A 210 -3.12 8.99 6.26
N ASP A 211 -3.75 10.17 6.28
CA ASP A 211 -3.20 11.40 5.74
C ASP A 211 -2.11 11.98 6.67
N ASN A 212 -1.01 11.24 6.85
CA ASN A 212 0.15 11.67 7.60
C ASN A 212 1.28 12.05 6.63
N PRO A 213 2.01 13.16 6.85
CA PRO A 213 3.21 13.42 6.10
C PRO A 213 4.35 12.51 6.55
N VAL A 214 5.35 12.30 5.69
CA VAL A 214 6.62 11.61 6.03
C VAL A 214 7.27 12.20 7.30
N CYS A 215 7.03 13.48 7.58
CA CYS A 215 7.50 14.15 8.79
C CYS A 215 7.06 13.49 10.10
N VAL A 216 5.91 12.81 10.15
CA VAL A 216 5.43 12.14 11.38
C VAL A 216 6.38 10.99 11.75
N GLU A 217 6.68 10.11 10.80
CA GLU A 217 7.61 9.00 10.97
C GLU A 217 9.04 9.50 11.19
N CYS A 218 9.46 10.51 10.43
CA CYS A 218 10.78 11.12 10.55
C CYS A 218 11.05 11.68 11.96
N LYS A 219 10.07 12.38 12.54
CA LYS A 219 10.14 12.88 13.92
C LYS A 219 10.12 11.74 14.94
N LYS A 220 9.27 10.72 14.73
CA LYS A 220 9.20 9.53 15.61
C LYS A 220 10.55 8.82 15.72
N LYS A 221 11.34 8.80 14.63
CA LYS A 221 12.71 8.25 14.61
C LYS A 221 13.77 9.17 15.21
N GLY A 222 13.43 10.39 15.61
CA GLY A 222 14.39 11.35 16.15
C GLY A 222 15.36 11.91 15.11
N ASN A 223 15.02 11.81 13.81
CA ASN A 223 15.88 12.32 12.74
C ASN A 223 15.99 13.85 12.84
N ARG A 224 17.22 14.37 12.71
CA ARG A 224 17.45 15.80 12.59
C ARG A 224 16.83 16.32 11.29
N CYS A 225 15.95 17.33 11.41
CA CYS A 225 15.22 17.90 10.30
C CYS A 225 16.17 18.50 9.24
N LEU A 226 16.08 17.99 8.02
CA LEU A 226 16.89 18.44 6.88
C LEU A 226 16.57 19.87 6.44
N LEU A 227 15.32 20.32 6.60
CA LEU A 227 14.93 21.70 6.29
C LEU A 227 15.62 22.70 7.24
N LEU A 228 15.86 22.32 8.51
CA LEU A 228 16.64 23.15 9.44
C LEU A 228 18.12 23.20 9.06
N ASP A 229 18.62 22.16 8.39
CA ASP A 229 19.96 22.11 7.82
C ASP A 229 20.03 22.76 6.43
N LYS A 230 18.98 23.47 5.99
CA LYS A 230 18.85 24.12 4.68
C LYS A 230 19.02 23.16 3.49
N LYS A 231 18.53 21.93 3.64
CA LYS A 231 18.52 20.92 2.58
C LYS A 231 17.09 20.70 2.06
N PRO A 232 16.87 20.67 0.74
CA PRO A 232 15.57 20.33 0.13
C PRO A 232 15.01 19.01 0.65
N CYS A 233 13.73 19.02 1.02
CA CYS A 233 13.01 17.84 1.48
C CYS A 233 11.50 18.04 1.29
N PHE A 234 10.87 17.17 0.51
CA PHE A 234 9.43 17.24 0.22
C PHE A 234 8.57 16.58 1.30
N GLY A 235 9.19 16.00 2.33
CA GLY A 235 8.50 15.21 3.37
C GLY A 235 7.25 15.83 4.00
N PRO A 236 7.13 17.16 4.18
CA PRO A 236 5.91 17.77 4.72
C PRO A 236 4.67 17.69 3.80
N MET A 237 4.84 17.58 2.48
CA MET A 237 3.73 17.49 1.51
C MET A 237 3.50 16.09 0.95
N ILE A 238 4.39 15.14 1.24
CA ILE A 238 4.37 13.78 0.70
C ILE A 238 3.73 12.83 1.70
N LEU A 239 2.93 11.89 1.16
CA LEU A 239 2.26 10.86 1.94
C LEU A 239 3.26 9.95 2.67
N GLY A 240 3.05 9.76 3.98
CA GLY A 240 3.82 8.85 4.83
C GLY A 240 3.54 7.38 4.53
N GLY A 241 4.23 6.50 5.25
CA GLY A 241 4.13 5.04 5.17
C GLY A 241 5.44 4.35 4.77
N CYS A 242 6.44 5.09 4.27
CA CYS A 242 7.78 4.58 3.94
C CYS A 242 8.75 4.55 5.12
N ASP A 243 8.26 4.75 6.34
CA ASP A 243 9.03 4.77 7.58
C ASP A 243 10.19 5.81 7.54
N ALA A 244 9.99 6.90 6.81
CA ALA A 244 10.97 7.96 6.56
C ALA A 244 12.40 7.44 6.23
N VAL A 245 12.51 6.42 5.37
CA VAL A 245 13.79 5.77 5.04
C VAL A 245 14.84 6.76 4.51
N CYS A 246 14.50 7.65 3.57
CA CYS A 246 15.47 8.60 2.99
C CYS A 246 15.95 9.63 4.03
N PRO A 247 15.06 10.32 4.79
CA PRO A 247 15.50 11.22 5.85
C PRO A 247 16.35 10.55 6.93
N SER A 248 16.08 9.27 7.24
CA SER A 248 16.90 8.49 8.17
C SER A 248 18.33 8.28 7.65
N ALA A 249 18.49 8.15 6.33
CA ALA A 249 19.77 8.14 5.63
C ALA A 249 20.33 9.54 5.33
N ARG A 250 19.78 10.61 5.92
CA ARG A 250 20.17 12.02 5.70
C ARG A 250 19.98 12.52 4.27
N MET A 251 19.10 11.87 3.51
CA MET A 251 18.65 12.26 2.18
C MET A 251 17.27 12.93 2.25
N GLY A 252 17.05 13.99 1.48
CA GLY A 252 15.74 14.64 1.38
C GLY A 252 14.68 13.70 0.80
N CYS A 253 13.45 13.77 1.27
CA CYS A 253 12.34 13.10 0.61
C CYS A 253 12.12 13.71 -0.77
N GLN A 254 12.02 12.86 -1.80
CA GLN A 254 11.83 13.25 -3.21
C GLN A 254 10.40 13.06 -3.71
N GLY A 255 9.50 12.49 -2.91
CA GLY A 255 8.08 12.42 -3.26
C GLY A 255 7.59 11.18 -3.99
N CYS A 256 8.31 10.05 -3.95
CA CYS A 256 7.91 8.80 -4.61
C CYS A 256 6.57 8.19 -4.13
N ARG A 257 5.97 8.69 -3.05
CA ARG A 257 4.66 8.25 -2.53
C ARG A 257 3.50 9.16 -2.94
N GLY A 258 3.76 10.22 -3.70
CA GLY A 258 2.73 11.17 -4.10
C GLY A 258 2.39 12.22 -3.05
N LEU A 259 1.61 13.21 -3.48
CA LEU A 259 1.10 14.25 -2.60
C LEU A 259 0.12 13.65 -1.60
N ARG A 260 0.24 14.05 -0.34
CA ARG A 260 -0.81 13.74 0.64
C ARG A 260 -2.05 14.62 0.38
N PRO A 261 -3.28 14.15 0.66
CA PRO A 261 -4.50 14.90 0.41
C PRO A 261 -4.48 16.35 0.93
N THR A 262 -4.11 16.57 2.20
CA THR A 262 -4.02 17.92 2.78
C THR A 262 -2.63 18.56 2.66
N GLY A 263 -1.77 18.07 1.74
CA GLY A 263 -0.45 18.63 1.49
C GLY A 263 -0.52 20.02 0.86
N ASN A 264 0.14 21.02 1.46
CA ASN A 264 0.17 22.40 0.98
C ASN A 264 1.42 22.66 0.11
N VAL A 265 1.28 22.40 -1.19
CA VAL A 265 2.38 22.52 -2.16
C VAL A 265 2.87 23.97 -2.28
N LYS A 266 1.95 24.94 -2.34
CA LYS A 266 2.31 26.37 -2.45
C LYS A 266 3.18 26.84 -1.29
N ALA A 267 2.79 26.51 -0.06
CA ALA A 267 3.59 26.86 1.13
C ALA A 267 4.95 26.16 1.10
N MET A 268 5.01 24.90 0.67
CA MET A 268 6.27 24.17 0.54
C MET A 268 7.18 24.74 -0.52
N ARG A 269 6.67 25.04 -1.72
CA ARG A 269 7.42 25.71 -2.80
C ARG A 269 7.99 27.03 -2.31
N MET A 270 7.20 27.85 -1.61
CA MET A 270 7.68 29.11 -1.01
C MET A 270 8.78 28.89 0.04
N ALA A 271 8.66 27.89 0.90
CA ALA A 271 9.66 27.60 1.92
C ALA A 271 10.99 27.10 1.31
N LEU A 272 10.92 26.32 0.24
CA LEU A 272 12.09 25.72 -0.43
C LEU A 272 12.89 26.72 -1.26
N LYS A 273 12.29 27.83 -1.73
CA LYS A 273 12.99 28.91 -2.47
C LYS A 273 14.23 29.47 -1.76
N GLN A 274 14.34 29.29 -0.44
CA GLN A 274 15.50 29.74 0.33
C GLN A 274 16.78 28.95 0.06
N PHE A 275 16.67 27.74 -0.50
CA PHE A 275 17.81 26.82 -0.70
C PHE A 275 17.60 25.83 -1.87
N MET A 276 16.69 26.15 -2.79
CA MET A 276 16.41 25.42 -4.03
C MET A 276 15.91 26.41 -5.08
N THR A 277 16.36 26.30 -6.33
CA THR A 277 15.83 27.10 -7.45
C THR A 277 14.48 26.55 -7.91
N ASP A 278 13.72 27.34 -8.66
CA ASP A 278 12.46 26.87 -9.24
C ASP A 278 12.73 25.73 -10.26
N GLU A 279 13.81 25.80 -11.04
CA GLU A 279 14.23 24.73 -11.97
C GLU A 279 14.59 23.43 -11.23
N GLU A 280 15.36 23.52 -10.14
CA GLU A 280 15.66 22.35 -9.32
C GLU A 280 14.40 21.73 -8.73
N PHE A 281 13.43 22.56 -8.31
CA PHE A 281 12.15 22.09 -7.80
C PHE A 281 11.39 21.30 -8.88
N GLU A 282 11.25 21.86 -10.08
CA GLU A 282 10.58 21.17 -11.20
C GLU A 282 11.28 19.84 -11.50
N ASN A 283 12.60 19.86 -11.71
CA ASN A 283 13.39 18.66 -11.98
C ASN A 283 13.21 17.58 -10.91
N ALA A 284 13.13 17.97 -9.62
CA ALA A 284 12.91 17.01 -8.54
C ALA A 284 11.48 16.44 -8.53
N THR A 285 10.48 17.23 -8.92
CA THR A 285 9.09 16.76 -9.01
C THR A 285 8.84 15.86 -10.23
N GLU A 286 9.65 15.97 -11.27
CA GLU A 286 9.57 15.11 -12.45
C GLU A 286 10.01 13.66 -12.17
N ILE A 287 10.90 13.44 -11.18
CA ILE A 287 11.55 12.14 -10.94
C ILE A 287 10.55 10.99 -10.75
N TYR A 288 9.42 11.26 -10.10
CA TYR A 288 8.41 10.26 -9.76
C TYR A 288 7.02 10.64 -10.28
N GLY A 289 6.95 11.53 -11.27
CA GLY A 289 5.69 12.05 -11.83
C GLY A 289 4.86 12.92 -10.87
N LEU A 290 5.50 13.47 -9.82
CA LEU A 290 4.81 14.35 -8.85
C LEU A 290 4.38 15.68 -9.48
N ARG A 291 5.01 16.08 -10.59
CA ARG A 291 4.74 17.34 -11.27
C ARG A 291 3.28 17.44 -11.74
N ASP A 292 2.75 16.37 -12.34
CA ASP A 292 1.38 16.38 -12.86
C ASP A 292 0.34 16.50 -11.72
N ASP A 293 0.54 15.78 -10.61
CA ASP A 293 -0.25 15.92 -9.38
C ASP A 293 -0.25 17.36 -8.83
N ILE A 294 0.91 18.02 -8.85
CA ILE A 294 1.06 19.40 -8.39
C ILE A 294 0.28 20.34 -9.31
N GLU A 295 0.47 20.23 -10.62
CA GLU A 295 -0.21 21.06 -11.60
C GLU A 295 -1.73 20.87 -11.54
N GLU A 296 -2.21 19.64 -11.35
CA GLU A 296 -3.64 19.35 -11.21
C GLU A 296 -4.23 19.97 -9.94
N LYS A 297 -3.50 19.89 -8.82
CA LYS A 297 -3.92 20.47 -7.54
C LYS A 297 -3.94 21.99 -7.57
N GLU A 298 -2.98 22.61 -8.25
CA GLU A 298 -2.93 24.06 -8.45
C GLU A 298 -4.07 24.57 -9.35
N LYS A 299 -4.48 23.81 -10.37
CA LYS A 299 -5.66 24.13 -11.20
C LYS A 299 -6.98 24.10 -10.43
N LYS A 300 -7.05 23.31 -9.35
CA LYS A 300 -8.25 23.12 -8.50
C LYS A 300 -8.33 24.09 -7.31
N SER A 301 -7.25 24.80 -6.97
CA SER A 301 -7.11 25.66 -5.77
C SER A 301 -7.34 27.14 -6.07
#